data_AF-A0A2R6GJQ8-F1
#
_entry.id   AF-A0A2R6GJQ8-F1
#
_cell.length_a   1.000
_cell.length_b   1.000
_cell.length_c   1.000
_cell.angle_alpha   90.00
_cell.angle_beta   90.00
_cell.angle_gamma   90.00
#
_symmetry.space_group_name_H-M   'P 1'
#
loop_
_entity.id
_entity.type
_entity.pdbx_description
1 polymer ?
#
loop_
_entity_poly.entity_id
_entity_poly.type
_entity_poly.pdbx_seq_one_letter_code
_entity_poly.pdbx_strand_id
1 'polypeptide(L)'
;MSSPEEPIPTDYDIAQSTEMEPIWKLVEPWGLDLDDLQYFGEYTAKVKHHALDRLREEAANRENNLVLVTGMTPTPKGEGKTVTTVGLGQTLNHLGEEAMIAIREPSLGPVFGLKGGAAGGGRSQVLPMEDINLHFTGDLHALTSAHNLISAMLDAKITKDESLDLDVTDVRWPR
;
A
#
# COMPACT_ATOMS: atom_id res chain seq x y z
N MET A 1 14.56 -44.40 -0.47
CA MET A 1 15.13 -43.22 -1.13
C MET A 1 14.09 -42.13 -0.97
N SER A 2 14.35 -41.14 -0.14
CA SER A 2 13.49 -39.95 -0.04
C SER A 2 13.51 -39.29 -1.41
N SER A 3 12.33 -39.03 -1.98
CA SER A 3 12.19 -38.13 -3.13
C SER A 3 12.94 -36.83 -2.81
N PRO A 4 13.64 -36.20 -3.78
CA PRO A 4 14.17 -34.86 -3.55
C PRO A 4 12.98 -33.96 -3.21
N GLU A 5 13.02 -33.32 -2.05
CA GLU A 5 12.00 -32.33 -1.67
C GLU A 5 11.92 -31.27 -2.77
N GLU A 6 10.72 -31.04 -3.30
CA GLU A 6 10.50 -29.95 -4.26
C GLU A 6 10.98 -28.64 -3.63
N PRO A 7 11.76 -27.83 -4.38
CA PRO A 7 12.24 -26.57 -3.86
C PRO A 7 11.04 -25.67 -3.52
N ILE A 8 11.08 -25.06 -2.33
CA ILE A 8 10.05 -24.10 -1.91
C ILE A 8 10.04 -22.96 -2.93
N PRO A 9 8.89 -22.69 -3.59
CA PRO A 9 8.79 -21.60 -4.56
C PRO A 9 9.16 -20.26 -3.93
N THR A 10 9.79 -19.38 -4.71
CA THR A 10 10.07 -18.02 -4.24
C THR A 10 8.78 -17.22 -4.12
N ASP A 11 8.80 -16.12 -3.35
CA ASP A 11 7.66 -15.23 -3.24
C ASP A 11 7.17 -14.73 -4.61
N TYR A 12 8.11 -14.47 -5.51
CA TYR A 12 7.82 -14.06 -6.88
C TYR A 12 7.19 -15.18 -7.72
N ASP A 13 7.67 -16.43 -7.59
CA ASP A 13 7.08 -17.57 -8.30
C ASP A 13 5.62 -17.82 -7.85
N ILE A 14 5.35 -17.63 -6.56
CA ILE A 14 3.99 -17.71 -6.01
C ILE A 14 3.12 -16.60 -6.59
N ALA A 15 3.62 -15.36 -6.62
CA ALA A 15 2.90 -14.22 -7.20
C ALA A 15 2.54 -14.46 -8.68
N GLN A 16 3.50 -14.91 -9.49
CA GLN A 16 3.33 -15.16 -10.93
C GLN A 16 2.39 -16.33 -11.25
N SER A 17 2.33 -17.34 -10.37
CA SER A 17 1.45 -18.50 -10.54
C SER A 17 0.04 -18.30 -9.97
N THR A 18 -0.23 -17.17 -9.31
CA THR A 18 -1.54 -16.90 -8.70
C THR A 18 -2.51 -16.35 -9.75
N GLU A 19 -3.65 -17.02 -9.92
CA GLU A 19 -4.76 -16.48 -10.70
C GLU A 19 -5.42 -15.33 -9.94
N MET A 20 -5.35 -14.13 -10.51
CA MET A 20 -5.96 -12.93 -9.94
C MET A 20 -7.37 -12.72 -10.47
N GLU A 21 -8.25 -12.17 -9.63
CA GLU A 21 -9.56 -11.70 -10.04
C GLU A 21 -9.53 -10.19 -10.33
N PRO A 22 -10.26 -9.70 -11.34
CA PRO A 22 -10.38 -8.27 -11.60
C PRO A 22 -10.86 -7.50 -10.35
N ILE A 23 -10.28 -6.32 -10.10
CA ILE A 23 -10.47 -5.61 -8.83
C ILE A 23 -11.94 -5.31 -8.52
N TRP A 24 -12.74 -5.05 -9.55
CA TRP A 24 -14.17 -4.75 -9.39
C TRP A 24 -14.94 -5.91 -8.77
N LYS A 25 -14.58 -7.16 -9.10
CA LYS A 25 -15.23 -8.35 -8.57
C LYS A 25 -14.91 -8.54 -7.08
N LEU A 26 -13.71 -8.15 -6.67
CA LEU A 26 -13.28 -8.23 -5.27
C LEU A 26 -14.00 -7.20 -4.37
N VAL A 27 -14.34 -6.04 -4.92
CA VAL A 27 -14.96 -4.94 -4.14
C VAL A 27 -16.49 -4.88 -4.27
N GLU A 28 -17.08 -5.57 -5.25
CA GLU A 28 -18.54 -5.65 -5.44
C GLU A 28 -19.29 -6.10 -4.17
N PRO A 29 -18.86 -7.15 -3.43
CA PRO A 29 -19.51 -7.54 -2.17
C PRO A 29 -19.50 -6.44 -1.09
N TRP A 30 -18.59 -5.46 -1.22
CA TRP A 30 -18.43 -4.34 -0.30
C TRP A 30 -19.22 -3.10 -0.72
N GLY A 31 -20.12 -3.21 -1.70
CA GLY A 31 -21.00 -2.12 -2.14
C GLY A 31 -20.33 -1.10 -3.04
N LEU A 32 -19.25 -1.49 -3.73
CA LEU A 32 -18.56 -0.69 -4.73
C LEU A 32 -18.86 -1.22 -6.14
N ASP A 33 -19.39 -0.36 -7.00
CA ASP A 33 -19.67 -0.67 -8.40
C ASP A 33 -18.57 -0.16 -9.35
N LEU A 34 -18.74 -0.37 -10.66
CA LEU A 34 -17.77 0.06 -11.67
C LEU A 34 -17.63 1.60 -11.73
N ASP A 35 -18.72 2.34 -11.47
CA ASP A 35 -18.74 3.80 -11.53
C ASP A 35 -18.10 4.44 -10.30
N ASP A 36 -17.98 3.70 -9.20
CA ASP A 36 -17.23 4.10 -8.00
C ASP A 36 -15.70 4.01 -8.17
N LEU A 37 -15.22 3.32 -9.21
CA LEU A 37 -13.81 2.96 -9.37
C LEU A 37 -13.10 3.80 -10.44
N GLN A 38 -11.86 4.20 -10.14
CA GLN A 38 -10.89 4.71 -11.11
C GLN A 38 -9.80 3.66 -11.30
N TYR A 39 -9.83 2.97 -12.44
CA TYR A 39 -8.93 1.85 -12.73
C TYR A 39 -7.50 2.29 -13.03
N PHE A 40 -6.56 1.48 -12.56
CA PHE A 40 -5.14 1.48 -12.87
C PHE A 40 -4.78 0.07 -13.35
N GLY A 41 -5.10 -0.22 -14.61
CA GLY A 41 -5.14 -1.59 -15.11
C GLY A 41 -6.35 -2.37 -14.59
N GLU A 42 -6.29 -3.70 -14.65
CA GLU A 42 -7.41 -4.59 -14.35
C GLU A 42 -7.54 -4.95 -12.85
N TYR A 43 -6.40 -5.00 -12.15
CA TYR A 43 -6.29 -5.52 -10.78
C TYR A 43 -6.12 -4.43 -9.71
N THR A 44 -6.06 -3.16 -10.11
CA THR A 44 -5.87 -2.03 -9.20
C THR A 44 -6.85 -0.93 -9.53
N ALA A 45 -7.44 -0.31 -8.50
CA ALA A 45 -8.29 0.86 -8.66
C ALA A 45 -8.17 1.80 -7.45
N LYS A 46 -8.39 3.09 -7.68
CA LYS A 46 -8.72 4.04 -6.61
C LYS A 46 -10.24 4.10 -6.46
N VAL A 47 -10.70 4.22 -5.23
CA VAL A 47 -12.11 4.47 -4.92
C VAL A 47 -12.38 5.98 -5.04
N LYS A 48 -13.39 6.36 -5.83
CA LYS A 48 -13.77 7.76 -6.03
C LYS A 48 -14.38 8.33 -4.74
N HIS A 49 -14.21 9.64 -4.54
CA HIS A 49 -14.64 10.30 -3.30
C HIS A 49 -16.13 10.13 -2.98
N HIS A 50 -17.02 10.23 -3.98
CA HIS A 50 -18.47 10.08 -3.74
C HIS A 50 -18.84 8.70 -3.17
N ALA A 51 -18.14 7.65 -3.59
CA ALA A 51 -18.34 6.30 -3.09
C ALA A 51 -17.85 6.16 -1.64
N LEU A 52 -16.70 6.79 -1.31
CA LEU A 52 -16.18 6.84 0.05
C LEU A 52 -17.14 7.55 1.01
N ASP A 53 -17.76 8.65 0.57
CA ASP A 53 -18.71 9.40 1.39
C ASP A 53 -19.96 8.57 1.66
N ARG A 54 -20.51 7.90 0.64
CA ARG A 54 -21.63 6.95 0.77
C ARG A 54 -21.31 5.82 1.76
N LEU A 55 -20.16 5.15 1.59
CA LEU A 55 -19.75 4.04 2.47
C LEU A 55 -19.56 4.49 3.92
N ARG A 56 -19.08 5.71 4.16
CA ARG A 56 -18.95 6.28 5.52
C ARG A 56 -20.32 6.51 6.16
N GLU A 57 -21.28 7.01 5.41
CA GLU A 57 -22.65 7.21 5.91
C GLU A 57 -23.31 5.87 6.27
N GLU A 58 -23.17 4.85 5.42
CA GLU A 58 -23.68 3.50 5.67
C GLU A 58 -23.01 2.80 6.87
N ALA A 59 -21.72 3.11 7.11
CA ALA A 59 -20.96 2.56 8.22
C ALA A 59 -21.21 3.29 9.56
N ALA A 60 -21.88 4.44 9.57
CA ALA A 60 -22.00 5.30 10.75
C ALA A 60 -22.65 4.61 11.97
N ASN A 61 -23.50 3.60 11.73
CA ASN A 61 -24.21 2.86 12.77
C ASN A 61 -23.74 1.40 12.93
N ARG A 62 -22.64 1.00 12.26
CA ARG A 62 -22.10 -0.36 12.37
C ARG A 62 -21.13 -0.46 13.55
N GLU A 63 -21.17 -1.59 14.26
CA GLU A 63 -20.09 -1.94 15.18
C GLU A 63 -18.84 -2.26 14.34
N ASN A 64 -17.81 -1.43 14.46
CA ASN A 64 -16.59 -1.58 13.67
C ASN A 64 -15.54 -2.35 14.49
N ASN A 65 -15.25 -3.57 14.06
CA ASN A 65 -14.16 -4.36 14.61
C ASN A 65 -12.84 -3.94 13.95
N LEU A 66 -11.98 -3.24 14.70
CA LEU A 66 -10.63 -2.88 14.25
C LEU A 66 -9.60 -3.79 14.92
N VAL A 67 -8.90 -4.59 14.11
CA VAL A 67 -7.79 -5.43 14.58
C VAL A 67 -6.46 -4.80 14.18
N LEU A 68 -5.67 -4.40 15.18
CA LEU A 68 -4.31 -3.87 14.96
C LEU A 68 -3.28 -5.00 15.08
N VAL A 69 -2.59 -5.28 13.97
CA VAL A 69 -1.44 -6.19 13.97
C VAL A 69 -0.17 -5.40 14.30
N THR A 70 0.50 -5.78 15.39
CA THR A 70 1.78 -5.21 15.81
C THR A 70 2.84 -6.30 15.98
N GLY A 71 4.09 -5.90 16.19
CA GLY A 71 5.18 -6.83 16.45
C GLY A 71 6.17 -6.28 17.47
N MET A 72 7.07 -7.15 17.92
CA MET A 72 8.16 -6.75 18.81
C MET A 72 9.17 -5.84 18.12
N THR A 73 10.14 -5.34 18.89
CA THR A 73 11.28 -4.57 18.39
C THR A 73 11.94 -5.30 17.21
N PRO A 74 12.15 -4.63 16.06
CA PRO A 74 12.64 -5.31 14.86
C PRO A 74 13.98 -6.00 15.08
N THR A 75 14.06 -7.27 14.67
CA THR A 75 15.33 -8.00 14.56
C THR A 75 15.77 -8.13 13.09
N PRO A 76 17.07 -8.37 12.81
CA PRO A 76 17.57 -8.58 11.45
C PRO A 76 16.89 -9.73 10.69
N LYS A 77 16.26 -10.68 11.40
CA LYS A 77 15.58 -11.83 10.80
C LYS A 77 14.19 -11.51 10.24
N GLY A 78 13.66 -10.31 10.51
CA GLY A 78 12.31 -9.93 10.12
C GLY A 78 11.23 -10.54 11.01
N GLU A 79 10.17 -9.78 11.26
CA GLU A 79 9.11 -10.15 12.22
C GLU A 79 7.83 -10.64 11.55
N GLY A 80 7.77 -10.64 10.22
CA GLY A 80 6.59 -11.14 9.48
C GLY A 80 5.30 -10.33 9.61
N LYS A 81 5.32 -9.10 10.16
CA LYS A 81 4.10 -8.29 10.42
C LYS A 81 3.13 -8.20 9.23
N THR A 82 3.62 -7.89 8.04
CA THR A 82 2.77 -7.81 6.84
C THR A 82 2.23 -9.18 6.46
N VAL A 83 3.06 -10.22 6.51
CA VAL A 83 2.65 -11.62 6.26
C VAL A 83 1.51 -12.03 7.20
N THR A 84 1.65 -11.71 8.50
CA THR A 84 0.63 -11.97 9.51
C THR A 84 -0.66 -11.18 9.25
N THR A 85 -0.54 -9.92 8.82
CA THR A 85 -1.70 -9.07 8.50
C THR A 85 -2.50 -9.66 7.33
N VAL A 86 -1.81 -10.03 6.25
CA VAL A 86 -2.44 -10.63 5.07
C VAL A 86 -3.03 -12.00 5.42
N GLY A 87 -2.28 -12.86 6.09
CA GLY A 87 -2.72 -14.20 6.48
C GLY A 87 -3.91 -14.19 7.43
N LEU A 88 -3.98 -13.22 8.35
CA LEU A 88 -5.15 -13.03 9.22
C LEU A 88 -6.39 -12.67 8.40
N GLY A 89 -6.29 -11.72 7.48
CA GLY A 89 -7.40 -11.35 6.59
C GLY A 89 -7.87 -12.53 5.73
N GLN A 90 -6.94 -13.28 5.14
CA GLN A 90 -7.25 -14.50 4.38
C GLN A 90 -7.98 -15.55 5.27
N THR A 91 -7.52 -15.74 6.50
CA THR A 91 -8.11 -16.70 7.44
C THR A 91 -9.52 -16.30 7.87
N LEU A 92 -9.74 -15.02 8.17
CA LEU A 92 -11.07 -14.52 8.55
C LEU A 92 -12.09 -14.72 7.41
N ASN A 93 -11.72 -14.36 6.17
CA ASN A 93 -12.57 -14.61 5.01
C ASN A 93 -12.82 -16.12 4.78
N HIS A 94 -11.81 -16.97 5.01
CA HIS A 94 -11.98 -18.43 4.92
C HIS A 94 -12.96 -18.99 5.97
N LEU A 95 -13.07 -18.34 7.14
CA LEU A 95 -14.02 -18.69 8.19
C LEU A 95 -15.42 -18.10 7.96
N GLY A 96 -15.61 -17.31 6.89
CA GLY A 96 -16.89 -16.68 6.55
C GLY A 96 -17.09 -15.29 7.15
N GLU A 97 -16.06 -14.68 7.73
CA GLU A 97 -16.10 -13.31 8.22
C GLU A 97 -15.76 -12.32 7.10
N GLU A 98 -16.52 -11.22 6.98
CA GLU A 98 -16.22 -10.15 6.03
C GLU A 98 -15.03 -9.31 6.54
N ALA A 99 -13.83 -9.60 6.05
CA ALA A 99 -12.61 -8.94 6.50
C ALA A 99 -11.83 -8.26 5.37
N MET A 100 -11.38 -7.04 5.61
CA MET A 100 -10.49 -6.28 4.73
C MET A 100 -9.21 -5.91 5.47
N ILE A 101 -8.07 -5.93 4.77
CA ILE A 101 -6.78 -5.54 5.32
C ILE A 101 -6.36 -4.16 4.81
N ALA A 102 -5.61 -3.44 5.63
CA ALA A 102 -4.96 -2.19 5.24
C ALA A 102 -3.46 -2.31 5.49
N ILE A 103 -2.66 -2.08 4.45
CA ILE A 103 -1.20 -2.08 4.52
C ILE A 103 -0.65 -0.78 3.90
N ARG A 104 0.60 -0.46 4.20
CA ARG A 104 1.28 0.73 3.64
C ARG A 104 1.87 0.41 2.27
N GLU A 105 1.78 1.35 1.35
CA GLU A 105 2.58 1.34 0.12
C GLU A 105 4.07 1.41 0.49
N PRO A 106 4.92 0.54 -0.11
CA PRO A 106 6.36 0.60 0.13
C PRO A 106 7.02 1.75 -0.61
N SER A 107 8.14 2.23 -0.07
CA SER A 107 9.02 3.12 -0.82
C SER A 107 9.66 2.37 -2.00
N LEU A 108 9.81 3.08 -3.12
CA LEU A 108 10.49 2.60 -4.32
C LEU A 108 12.00 2.32 -4.09
N GLY A 109 12.68 3.12 -3.26
CA GLY A 109 14.12 3.05 -3.08
C GLY A 109 14.65 1.68 -2.61
N PRO A 110 14.08 1.08 -1.54
CA PRO A 110 14.46 -0.23 -1.05
C PRO A 110 14.42 -1.38 -2.08
N VAL A 111 13.57 -1.29 -3.10
CA VAL A 111 13.42 -2.29 -4.16
C VAL A 111 14.69 -2.45 -4.99
N PHE A 112 15.41 -1.36 -5.21
CA PHE A 112 16.71 -1.36 -5.91
C PHE A 112 17.91 -1.64 -4.98
N GLY A 113 17.63 -1.89 -3.70
CA GLY A 113 18.62 -2.19 -2.67
C GLY A 113 18.55 -3.63 -2.19
N LEU A 114 18.64 -3.83 -0.87
CA LEU A 114 18.70 -5.15 -0.23
C LEU A 114 17.31 -5.75 0.12
N LYS A 115 16.23 -4.97 0.05
CA LYS A 115 14.90 -5.42 0.50
C LYS A 115 14.01 -5.73 -0.70
N GLY A 116 13.84 -7.02 -1.00
CA GLY A 116 12.75 -7.48 -1.86
C GLY A 116 11.39 -7.39 -1.15
N GLY A 117 10.33 -7.15 -1.93
CA GLY A 117 8.90 -7.35 -1.63
C GLY A 117 8.38 -6.91 -0.26
N ALA A 118 7.65 -5.79 -0.20
CA ALA A 118 7.07 -5.32 1.06
C ALA A 118 5.60 -5.75 1.30
N ALA A 119 5.01 -6.45 0.34
CA ALA A 119 3.58 -6.77 0.28
C ALA A 119 3.22 -8.14 0.88
N GLY A 120 3.97 -8.62 1.88
CA GLY A 120 3.76 -9.95 2.48
C GLY A 120 4.86 -10.95 2.10
N GLY A 121 4.53 -12.24 2.07
CA GLY A 121 5.48 -13.32 1.79
C GLY A 121 4.82 -14.70 1.80
N GLY A 122 5.44 -15.67 1.14
CA GLY A 122 4.87 -17.00 0.92
C GLY A 122 3.52 -16.92 0.20
N ARG A 123 2.49 -17.60 0.71
CA ARG A 123 1.12 -17.56 0.17
C ARG A 123 0.25 -16.43 0.76
N SER A 124 0.81 -15.61 1.63
CA SER A 124 0.13 -14.48 2.26
C SER A 124 0.75 -13.19 1.74
N GLN A 125 0.38 -12.83 0.52
CA GLN A 125 0.87 -11.67 -0.22
C GLN A 125 -0.29 -10.81 -0.73
N VAL A 126 -0.01 -9.54 -1.01
CA VAL A 126 -0.88 -8.64 -1.77
C VAL A 126 -0.31 -8.49 -3.17
N LEU A 127 -1.18 -8.63 -4.17
CA LEU A 127 -0.86 -8.59 -5.60
C LEU A 127 -1.63 -7.44 -6.28
N PRO A 128 -1.16 -6.93 -7.43
CA PRO A 128 0.05 -7.30 -8.17
C PRO A 128 1.35 -6.77 -7.52
N MET A 129 2.28 -7.67 -7.22
CA MET A 129 3.50 -7.35 -6.45
C MET A 129 4.43 -6.36 -7.17
N GLU A 130 4.52 -6.45 -8.49
CA GLU A 130 5.40 -5.59 -9.30
C GLU A 130 4.91 -4.13 -9.28
N ASP A 131 3.62 -3.92 -9.48
CA ASP A 131 3.02 -2.59 -9.46
C ASP A 131 3.18 -1.95 -8.08
N ILE A 132 2.86 -2.70 -7.01
CA ILE A 132 2.95 -2.22 -5.61
C ILE A 132 4.37 -1.81 -5.24
N ASN A 133 5.39 -2.54 -5.71
CA ASN A 133 6.78 -2.24 -5.40
C ASN A 133 7.37 -1.11 -6.25
N LEU A 134 6.76 -0.77 -7.39
CA LEU A 134 7.28 0.23 -8.31
C LEU A 134 6.51 1.56 -8.22
N HIS A 135 5.75 1.89 -9.26
CA HIS A 135 5.06 3.18 -9.36
C HIS A 135 3.65 3.15 -8.78
N PHE A 136 3.13 1.95 -8.56
CA PHE A 136 1.77 1.66 -8.13
C PHE A 136 0.76 2.61 -8.80
N THR A 137 0.03 3.39 -8.00
CA THR A 137 -0.96 4.36 -8.52
C THR A 137 -0.44 5.80 -8.56
N GLY A 138 0.86 6.01 -8.33
CA GLY A 138 1.53 7.32 -8.41
C GLY A 138 1.44 8.17 -7.14
N ASP A 139 1.00 7.61 -6.01
CA ASP A 139 0.80 8.36 -4.77
C ASP A 139 2.11 8.95 -4.23
N LEU A 140 3.19 8.17 -4.24
CA LEU A 140 4.52 8.66 -3.85
C LEU A 140 5.06 9.73 -4.81
N HIS A 141 4.72 9.67 -6.11
CA HIS A 141 5.11 10.69 -7.08
C HIS A 141 4.37 12.00 -6.85
N ALA A 142 3.07 11.93 -6.54
CA ALA A 142 2.26 13.08 -6.18
C ALA A 142 2.75 13.73 -4.89
N LEU A 143 3.05 12.92 -3.86
CA LEU A 143 3.64 13.39 -2.60
C LEU A 143 5.00 14.07 -2.83
N THR A 144 5.88 13.44 -3.60
CA THR A 144 7.22 13.97 -3.93
C THR A 144 7.11 15.29 -4.69
N SER A 145 6.19 15.38 -5.65
CA SER A 145 5.95 16.59 -6.45
C SER A 145 5.44 17.74 -5.58
N ALA A 146 4.47 17.48 -4.69
CA ALA A 146 3.96 18.47 -3.76
C ALA A 146 5.03 18.94 -2.76
N HIS A 147 5.80 18.01 -2.19
CA HIS A 147 6.88 18.33 -1.25
C HIS A 147 7.95 19.23 -1.88
N ASN A 148 8.40 18.86 -3.08
CA ASN A 148 9.43 19.60 -3.81
C ASN A 148 8.93 20.94 -4.37
N LEU A 149 7.65 21.05 -4.69
CA LEU A 149 7.05 22.33 -5.09
C LEU A 149 7.14 23.35 -3.96
N ILE A 150 6.86 22.94 -2.72
CA ILE A 150 7.01 23.83 -1.54
C ILE A 150 8.45 24.31 -1.42
N SER A 151 9.42 23.40 -1.50
CA SER A 151 10.85 23.75 -1.41
C SER A 151 11.26 24.69 -2.55
N ALA A 152 10.80 24.44 -3.78
CA ALA A 152 11.08 25.29 -4.94
C ALA A 152 10.45 26.69 -4.82
N MET A 153 9.22 26.79 -4.29
CA MET A 153 8.55 28.07 -4.06
C MET A 153 9.24 28.88 -2.96
N LEU A 154 9.72 28.22 -1.90
CA LEU A 154 10.48 28.85 -0.82
C LEU A 154 11.77 29.47 -1.37
N ASP A 155 12.58 28.70 -2.11
CA ASP A 155 13.81 29.19 -2.72
C ASP A 155 13.56 30.32 -3.72
N ALA A 156 12.51 30.20 -4.52
CA ALA A 156 12.11 31.24 -5.47
C ALA A 156 11.73 32.54 -4.76
N LYS A 157 11.08 32.47 -3.59
CA LYS A 157 10.71 33.63 -2.79
C LYS A 157 11.93 34.28 -2.15
N ILE A 158 12.82 33.50 -1.54
CA ILE A 158 14.09 33.97 -0.97
C ILE A 158 14.93 34.70 -2.02
N THR A 159 14.99 34.17 -3.25
CA THR A 159 15.82 34.75 -4.32
C THR A 159 15.22 36.02 -4.94
N LYS A 160 13.89 36.18 -4.93
CA LYS A 160 13.19 37.26 -5.67
C LYS A 160 12.66 38.39 -4.78
N ASP A 161 12.57 38.18 -3.48
CA ASP A 161 11.95 39.13 -2.56
C ASP A 161 12.83 39.34 -1.32
N GLU A 162 13.58 40.44 -1.31
CA GLU A 162 14.44 40.86 -0.20
C GLU A 162 13.64 41.26 1.06
N SER A 163 12.30 41.40 0.96
CA SER A 163 11.46 41.75 2.11
C SER A 163 11.08 40.55 2.99
N LEU A 164 11.44 39.32 2.58
CA LEU A 164 11.23 38.14 3.40
C LEU A 164 12.29 38.10 4.51
N ASP A 165 11.90 38.44 5.74
CA ASP A 165 12.73 38.29 6.94
C ASP A 165 12.81 36.81 7.36
N LEU A 166 13.58 36.04 6.60
CA LEU A 166 13.72 34.59 6.77
C LEU A 166 15.20 34.23 6.86
N ASP A 167 15.60 33.61 7.98
CA ASP A 167 16.96 33.10 8.15
C ASP A 167 17.15 31.84 7.29
N VAL A 168 17.87 32.02 6.17
CA VAL A 168 18.17 30.94 5.22
C VAL A 168 18.98 29.78 5.83
N THR A 169 19.57 29.97 7.02
CA THR A 169 20.30 28.94 7.73
C THR A 169 19.43 28.08 8.66
N ASP A 170 18.19 28.48 8.97
CA ASP A 170 17.21 27.70 9.77
C ASP A 170 15.97 27.29 8.96
N VAL A 171 16.15 26.96 7.68
CA VAL A 171 15.08 26.35 6.88
C VAL A 171 14.96 24.87 7.23
N ARG A 172 13.87 24.50 7.91
CA ARG A 172 13.61 23.12 8.36
C ARG A 172 12.84 22.25 7.36
N TRP A 173 12.42 22.81 6.24
CA TRP A 173 11.72 22.07 5.19
C TRP A 173 12.74 21.46 4.21
N PRO A 174 12.91 20.12 4.18
CA PRO A 174 13.90 19.49 3.31
C PRO A 174 13.40 19.34 1.86
N ARG A 175 14.16 18.57 1.08
CA ARG A 175 13.74 17.98 -0.20
C ARG A 175 13.87 16.47 -0.12
#